data_AF-A0AAV9MYI5-F1
#
_entry.id   AF-A0AAV9MYI5-F1
#
_cell.length_a   1.000
_cell.length_b   1.000
_cell.length_c   1.000
_cell.angle_alpha   90.00
_cell.angle_beta   90.00
_cell.angle_gamma   90.00
#
_symmetry.space_group_name_H-M   'P 1'
#
loop_
_entity.id
_entity.type
_entity.pdbx_description
1 polymer ?
#
loop_
_entity_poly.entity_id
_entity_poly.type
_entity_poly.pdbx_seq_one_letter_code
_entity_poly.pdbx_strand_id
1 'polypeptide(L)'
;MDIYTPDDVSDLRFTPFSPPSLSLFHYFPTYLLVIGLITFLWRCFNWCLRDYQAFKDLGPGGTPYNVYGWLSVTFFLKPFTLAERDTLWTGDYPDGAHKEVQALPVRRGQRPDIRGIAPQRQFSQCPTREMNKQVLSLFTSVVHNNPNILQQNLSSFEKHHLALFVHPSVLANSSKVSDVVIASKGELGHIHGDTSLHLYLSPQDAKVVIEKGWAQRHRLARTQPWWLGHKKFICGIGDTFLLIYAPRDESELKVLSTLIGASARFMTGSNDIVLP
;
A
#
# COMPACT_ATOMS: atom_id res chain seq x y z
N MET A 1 -31.85 42.53 -92.39
CA MET A 1 -31.91 41.27 -91.63
C MET A 1 -30.53 41.05 -91.06
N ASP A 2 -30.52 40.60 -89.82
CA ASP A 2 -29.43 39.96 -89.08
C ASP A 2 -28.73 40.83 -88.02
N ILE A 3 -28.54 40.41 -86.76
CA ILE A 3 -28.98 39.29 -85.92
C ILE A 3 -28.77 39.83 -84.48
N TYR A 4 -29.68 39.56 -83.53
CA TYR A 4 -29.46 39.80 -82.09
C TYR A 4 -28.42 38.81 -81.52
N THR A 5 -27.50 39.22 -80.64
CA THR A 5 -26.92 38.43 -79.51
C THR A 5 -25.70 39.11 -78.86
N PRO A 6 -25.41 38.85 -77.57
CA PRO A 6 -25.99 39.47 -76.39
C PRO A 6 -25.03 40.50 -75.76
N ASP A 7 -25.57 41.24 -74.78
CA ASP A 7 -24.83 42.12 -73.89
C ASP A 7 -23.66 41.41 -73.18
N ASP A 8 -22.73 42.25 -72.69
CA ASP A 8 -21.98 42.01 -71.46
C ASP A 8 -20.71 41.13 -71.52
N VAL A 9 -19.54 41.78 -71.64
CA VAL A 9 -18.28 41.26 -71.06
C VAL A 9 -17.34 42.39 -70.55
N SER A 10 -17.68 43.68 -70.73
CA SER A 10 -16.77 44.77 -70.38
C SER A 10 -16.66 45.06 -68.87
N ASP A 11 -17.50 44.46 -68.03
CA ASP A 11 -17.46 44.63 -66.57
C ASP A 11 -16.79 43.48 -65.80
N LEU A 12 -16.13 42.54 -66.48
CA LEU A 12 -15.24 41.57 -65.81
C LEU A 12 -13.90 42.24 -65.44
N ARG A 13 -13.95 43.19 -64.50
CA ARG A 13 -12.78 43.52 -63.68
C ARG A 13 -12.49 42.30 -62.83
N PHE A 14 -11.47 41.53 -63.22
CA PHE A 14 -10.84 40.57 -62.33
C PHE A 14 -10.32 41.34 -61.11
N THR A 15 -11.11 41.35 -60.04
CA THR A 15 -10.62 41.74 -58.72
C THR A 15 -9.53 40.71 -58.38
N PRO A 16 -8.28 41.12 -58.14
CA PRO A 16 -7.27 40.17 -57.70
C PRO A 16 -7.76 39.59 -56.37
N PHE A 17 -7.97 38.27 -56.34
CA PHE A 17 -8.33 37.56 -55.12
C PHE A 17 -7.18 37.75 -54.13
N SER A 18 -7.30 38.75 -53.26
CA SER A 18 -6.37 38.93 -52.15
C SER A 18 -6.66 37.81 -51.18
N PRO A 19 -5.76 36.83 -50.97
CA PRO A 19 -6.00 35.83 -49.95
C PRO A 19 -6.17 36.58 -48.63
N PRO A 20 -7.14 36.19 -47.77
CA PRO A 20 -7.25 36.81 -46.46
C PRO A 20 -5.88 36.73 -45.81
N SER A 21 -5.36 37.86 -45.32
CA SER A 21 -4.14 37.86 -44.52
C SER A 21 -4.41 37.03 -43.27
N LEU A 22 -4.15 35.73 -43.36
CA LEU A 22 -4.18 34.78 -42.26
C LEU A 22 -3.11 35.22 -41.27
N SER A 23 -3.48 36.16 -40.41
CA SER A 23 -2.57 36.66 -39.40
C SER A 23 -2.29 35.52 -38.42
N LEU A 24 -1.05 35.05 -38.42
CA LEU A 24 -0.50 34.03 -37.50
C LEU A 24 -0.91 34.26 -36.03
N PHE A 25 -1.22 35.50 -35.66
CA PHE A 25 -1.69 35.91 -34.34
C PHE A 25 -3.04 35.30 -33.90
N HIS A 26 -3.97 34.97 -34.82
CA HIS A 26 -5.27 34.38 -34.44
C HIS A 26 -5.16 32.92 -34.01
N TYR A 27 -4.16 32.19 -34.52
CA TYR A 27 -3.92 30.79 -34.18
C TYR A 27 -2.95 30.61 -33.02
N PHE A 28 -2.30 31.68 -32.57
CA PHE A 28 -1.31 31.63 -31.48
C PHE A 28 -1.87 31.02 -30.18
N PRO A 29 -3.07 31.40 -29.69
CA PRO A 29 -3.67 30.74 -28.52
C PRO A 29 -3.97 29.26 -28.76
N THR A 30 -4.40 28.90 -29.97
CA THR A 30 -4.66 27.51 -30.36
C THR A 30 -3.38 26.67 -30.36
N TYR A 31 -2.28 27.20 -30.91
CA TYR A 31 -0.97 26.52 -30.87
C TYR A 31 -0.47 26.34 -29.44
N LEU A 32 -0.60 27.35 -28.58
CA LEU A 32 -0.24 27.23 -27.17
C LEU A 32 -1.08 26.17 -26.45
N LEU A 33 -2.40 26.10 -26.70
CA LEU A 33 -3.27 25.07 -26.14
C LEU A 33 -2.89 23.67 -26.63
N VAL A 34 -2.61 23.50 -27.92
CA VAL A 34 -2.20 22.21 -28.49
C VAL A 34 -0.85 21.76 -27.92
N ILE A 35 0.14 22.64 -27.85
CA ILE A 35 1.45 22.34 -27.24
C ILE A 35 1.28 22.00 -25.75
N GLY A 36 0.44 22.77 -25.04
CA GLY A 36 0.09 22.50 -23.64
C GLY A 36 -0.54 21.12 -23.44
N LEU A 37 -1.48 20.74 -24.32
CA LEU A 37 -2.12 19.42 -24.27
C LEU A 37 -1.13 18.31 -24.59
N ILE A 38 -0.30 18.45 -25.64
CA ILE A 38 0.72 17.46 -26.01
C ILE A 38 1.71 17.26 -24.86
N THR A 39 2.21 18.35 -24.27
CA THR A 39 3.16 18.27 -23.15
C THR A 39 2.52 17.66 -21.90
N PHE A 40 1.26 17.97 -21.62
CA PHE A 40 0.49 17.34 -20.55
C PHE A 40 0.31 15.83 -20.78
N LEU A 41 -0.16 15.42 -21.96
CA LEU A 41 -0.35 14.01 -22.31
C LEU A 41 0.98 13.25 -22.28
N TRP A 42 2.06 13.85 -22.78
CA TRP A 42 3.41 13.28 -22.70
C TRP A 42 3.87 13.09 -21.25
N ARG A 43 3.66 14.08 -20.37
CA ARG A 43 3.99 13.96 -18.95
C ARG A 43 3.14 12.89 -18.26
N CYS A 44 1.85 12.82 -18.53
CA CYS A 44 0.96 11.77 -18.02
C CYS A 44 1.40 10.38 -18.48
N PHE A 45 1.72 10.22 -19.75
CA PHE A 45 2.20 8.96 -20.30
C PHE A 45 3.51 8.50 -19.64
N ASN A 46 4.50 9.40 -19.52
CA ASN A 46 5.76 9.10 -18.84
C ASN A 46 5.56 8.78 -17.35
N TRP A 47 4.65 9.48 -16.68
CA TRP A 47 4.31 9.19 -15.29
C TRP A 47 3.67 7.80 -15.16
N CYS A 48 2.70 7.45 -16.01
CA CYS A 48 2.08 6.12 -16.02
C CYS A 48 3.11 5.02 -16.26
N LEU A 49 4.04 5.21 -17.21
CA LEU A 49 5.11 4.24 -17.47
C LEU A 49 6.00 4.03 -16.25
N ARG A 50 6.42 5.12 -15.59
CA ARG A 50 7.27 5.06 -14.39
C ARG A 50 6.54 4.45 -13.20
N ASP A 51 5.29 4.83 -12.96
CA ASP A 51 4.47 4.29 -11.87
C ASP A 51 4.14 2.80 -12.10
N TYR A 52 3.89 2.40 -13.36
CA TYR A 52 3.72 1.00 -13.72
C TYR A 52 5.01 0.19 -13.52
N GLN A 53 6.16 0.71 -13.96
CA GLN A 53 7.44 0.05 -13.72
C GLN A 53 7.72 -0.09 -12.22
N ALA A 54 7.50 0.97 -11.44
CA ALA A 54 7.63 0.93 -10.00
C ALA A 54 6.70 -0.10 -9.35
N PHE A 55 5.46 -0.25 -9.84
CA PHE A 55 4.55 -1.31 -9.41
C PHE A 55 5.10 -2.71 -9.75
N LYS A 56 5.69 -2.89 -10.94
CA LYS A 56 6.32 -4.15 -11.33
C LYS A 56 7.55 -4.48 -10.48
N ASP A 57 8.34 -3.48 -10.12
CA ASP A 57 9.53 -3.66 -9.28
C ASP A 57 9.19 -4.15 -7.85
N LEU A 58 7.94 -4.00 -7.38
CA LEU A 58 7.47 -4.58 -6.12
C LEU A 58 7.34 -6.11 -6.17
N GLY A 59 7.32 -6.70 -7.38
CA GLY A 59 7.09 -8.12 -7.59
C GLY A 59 5.62 -8.55 -7.42
N PRO A 60 5.35 -9.88 -7.47
CA PRO A 60 4.01 -10.41 -7.27
C PRO A 60 3.54 -10.27 -5.82
N GLY A 61 2.22 -10.29 -5.62
CA GLY A 61 1.57 -10.22 -4.30
C GLY A 61 0.06 -10.44 -4.40
N GLY A 62 -0.71 -9.88 -3.47
CA GLY A 62 -2.17 -10.06 -3.42
C GLY A 62 -2.94 -9.55 -4.66
N THR A 63 -2.41 -8.53 -5.33
CA THR A 63 -2.97 -7.92 -6.54
C THR A 63 -2.42 -8.58 -7.81
N PRO A 64 -3.20 -8.62 -8.91
CA PRO A 64 -2.71 -9.17 -10.17
C PRO A 64 -1.42 -8.49 -10.65
N TYR A 65 -0.39 -9.26 -10.98
CA TYR A 65 0.93 -8.74 -11.40
C TYR A 65 0.95 -8.27 -12.87
N ASN A 66 0.00 -7.41 -13.25
CA ASN A 66 -0.20 -6.91 -14.62
C ASN A 66 -0.80 -5.49 -14.60
N VAL A 67 -1.15 -4.96 -15.77
CA VAL A 67 -1.74 -3.61 -15.92
C VAL A 67 -3.03 -3.43 -15.11
N TYR A 68 -3.85 -4.47 -14.97
CA TYR A 68 -5.11 -4.39 -14.21
C TYR A 68 -4.86 -4.22 -12.71
N GLY A 69 -3.87 -4.93 -12.14
CA GLY A 69 -3.48 -4.74 -10.75
C GLY A 69 -2.90 -3.35 -10.50
N TRP A 70 -2.05 -2.86 -11.40
CA TRP A 70 -1.54 -1.49 -11.35
C TRP A 70 -2.67 -0.45 -11.37
N LEU A 71 -3.60 -0.54 -12.34
CA LEU A 71 -4.76 0.36 -12.40
C LEU A 71 -5.58 0.31 -11.11
N SER A 72 -5.82 -0.89 -10.58
CA SER A 72 -6.53 -1.12 -9.31
C SER A 72 -5.85 -0.40 -8.15
N VAL A 73 -4.54 -0.57 -8.00
CA VAL A 73 -3.79 0.06 -6.90
C VAL A 73 -3.71 1.57 -7.08
N THR A 74 -3.35 2.04 -8.26
CA THR A 74 -3.04 3.46 -8.50
C THR A 74 -4.30 4.32 -8.53
N PHE A 75 -5.38 3.87 -9.17
CA PHE A 75 -6.58 4.70 -9.36
C PHE A 75 -7.72 4.37 -8.40
N PHE A 76 -7.82 3.12 -7.92
CA PHE A 76 -8.92 2.70 -7.05
C PHE A 76 -8.53 2.54 -5.59
N LEU A 77 -7.27 2.22 -5.28
CA LEU A 77 -6.84 2.01 -3.89
C LEU A 77 -6.16 3.25 -3.30
N LYS A 78 -5.18 3.81 -4.02
CA LYS A 78 -4.34 4.94 -3.58
C LYS A 78 -5.15 6.15 -3.07
N PRO A 79 -6.28 6.57 -3.69
CA PRO A 79 -7.09 7.68 -3.18
C PRO A 79 -7.69 7.47 -1.78
N PHE A 80 -7.77 6.22 -1.31
CA PHE A 80 -8.35 5.85 -0.03
C PHE A 80 -7.30 5.47 1.02
N THR A 81 -6.02 5.60 0.68
CA THR A 81 -4.89 5.25 1.53
C THR A 81 -4.33 6.47 2.26
N LEU A 82 -3.64 6.25 3.38
CA LEU A 82 -2.78 7.24 4.01
C LEU A 82 -1.73 7.75 3.02
N ALA A 83 -1.38 9.03 3.14
CA ALA A 83 -0.18 9.55 2.49
C ALA A 83 1.04 8.85 3.07
N GLU A 84 2.09 8.71 2.27
CA GLU A 84 3.32 8.01 2.66
C GLU A 84 3.92 8.59 3.95
N ARG A 85 3.96 9.93 4.05
CA ARG A 85 4.43 10.65 5.24
C ARG A 85 3.63 10.36 6.51
N ASP A 86 2.36 9.97 6.38
CA ASP A 86 1.46 9.74 7.52
C ASP A 86 1.56 8.30 8.04
N THR A 87 2.32 7.42 7.37
CA THR A 87 2.54 6.04 7.84
C THR A 87 3.32 5.96 9.15
N LEU A 88 3.99 7.04 9.55
CA LEU A 88 4.75 7.16 10.79
C LEU A 88 4.04 7.95 11.88
N TRP A 89 2.92 8.61 11.54
CA TRP A 89 2.18 9.41 12.51
C TRP A 89 1.41 8.49 13.46
N THR A 90 1.45 8.78 14.76
CA THR A 90 0.85 7.96 15.83
C THR A 90 -0.15 8.70 16.71
N GLY A 91 -0.48 9.95 16.38
CA GLY A 91 -1.26 10.84 17.27
C GLY A 91 -2.72 10.41 17.48
N ASP A 92 -3.25 9.51 16.67
CA ASP A 92 -4.56 8.87 16.79
C ASP A 92 -4.53 7.54 17.55
N TYR A 93 -3.36 7.03 17.95
CA TYR A 93 -3.26 5.83 18.78
C TYR A 93 -3.21 6.20 20.27
N PRO A 94 -3.96 5.48 21.12
CA PRO A 94 -3.98 5.70 22.57
C PRO A 94 -2.65 5.33 23.23
N ASP A 95 -2.41 5.89 24.40
CA ASP A 95 -1.30 5.51 25.28
C ASP A 95 -1.59 4.23 26.07
N GLY A 96 -0.56 3.67 26.71
CA GLY A 96 -0.68 2.52 27.61
C GLY A 96 -0.28 1.19 26.96
N ALA A 97 0.85 1.15 26.25
CA ALA A 97 1.38 -0.08 25.67
C ALA A 97 1.71 -1.13 26.75
N HIS A 98 1.70 -2.40 26.35
CA HIS A 98 2.10 -3.49 27.23
C HIS A 98 3.57 -3.33 27.65
N LYS A 99 3.90 -3.80 28.86
CA LYS A 99 5.22 -3.57 29.49
C LYS A 99 6.36 -4.08 28.62
N GLU A 100 6.19 -5.23 27.97
CA GLU A 100 7.17 -5.83 27.07
C GLU A 100 7.43 -4.96 25.84
N VAL A 101 6.39 -4.34 25.26
CA VAL A 101 6.50 -3.44 24.11
C VAL A 101 7.10 -2.10 24.54
N GLN A 102 6.70 -1.60 25.71
CA GLN A 102 7.26 -0.41 26.34
C GLN A 102 8.74 -0.59 26.70
N ALA A 103 9.20 -1.81 26.97
CA ALA A 103 10.60 -2.12 27.28
C ALA A 103 11.49 -2.30 26.04
N LEU A 104 10.93 -2.39 24.83
CA LEU A 104 11.73 -2.55 23.60
C LEU A 104 12.75 -1.40 23.43
N PRO A 105 13.96 -1.66 22.94
CA PRO A 105 14.91 -0.60 22.64
C PRO A 105 14.45 0.23 21.43
N VAL A 106 15.00 1.42 21.25
CA VAL A 106 14.88 2.17 19.99
C VAL A 106 15.69 1.45 18.92
N ARG A 107 15.11 1.25 17.73
CA ARG A 107 15.79 0.61 16.60
C ARG A 107 16.98 1.45 16.14
N ARG A 108 18.12 0.81 15.91
CA ARG A 108 19.37 1.49 15.57
C ARG A 108 19.36 2.00 14.12
N GLY A 109 19.82 3.22 13.90
CA GLY A 109 20.01 3.80 12.57
C GLY A 109 18.72 4.25 11.89
N GLN A 110 18.80 4.48 10.57
CA GLN A 110 17.66 4.98 9.79
C GLN A 110 16.61 3.88 9.53
N ARG A 111 15.39 4.31 9.22
CA ARG A 111 14.33 3.41 8.74
C ARG A 111 14.71 2.84 7.36
N PRO A 112 14.26 1.62 7.03
CA PRO A 112 14.47 1.07 5.70
C PRO A 112 13.58 1.76 4.67
N ASP A 113 13.92 1.57 3.40
CA ASP A 113 13.15 2.06 2.27
C ASP A 113 11.96 1.13 2.04
N ILE A 114 10.76 1.65 2.26
CA ILE A 114 9.51 0.91 2.11
C ILE A 114 8.70 1.51 0.97
N ARG A 115 8.25 0.67 0.05
CA ARG A 115 7.50 1.12 -1.13
C ARG A 115 6.25 0.28 -1.35
N GLY A 116 5.31 0.85 -2.11
CA GLY A 116 4.09 0.18 -2.53
C GLY A 116 2.91 0.37 -1.57
N ILE A 117 1.80 -0.29 -1.93
CA ILE A 117 0.57 -0.38 -1.13
C ILE A 117 0.14 -1.84 -1.14
N ALA A 118 -0.08 -2.42 -2.32
CA ALA A 118 -0.42 -3.82 -2.47
C ALA A 118 0.18 -4.34 -3.79
N PRO A 119 1.34 -5.03 -3.77
CA PRO A 119 2.13 -5.36 -2.58
C PRO A 119 2.83 -4.15 -1.93
N GLN A 120 3.19 -4.29 -0.66
CA GLN A 120 4.09 -3.39 0.07
C GLN A 120 5.39 -4.16 0.38
N ARG A 121 6.55 -3.54 0.17
CA ARG A 121 7.87 -4.22 0.26
C ARG A 121 8.95 -3.36 0.88
N GLN A 122 9.96 -4.02 1.45
CA GLN A 122 11.18 -3.43 1.98
C GLN A 122 12.32 -3.59 0.95
N PHE A 123 12.94 -2.48 0.56
CA PHE A 123 13.99 -2.42 -0.48
C PHE A 123 15.39 -2.20 0.07
N SER A 124 15.53 -1.86 1.35
CA SER A 124 16.84 -1.69 1.99
C SER A 124 16.88 -2.34 3.37
N GLN A 125 18.10 -2.57 3.88
CA GLN A 125 18.32 -3.29 5.13
C GLN A 125 17.71 -4.70 5.14
N CYS A 126 17.61 -5.34 3.97
CA CYS A 126 17.10 -6.70 3.86
C CYS A 126 18.11 -7.70 4.47
N PRO A 127 17.65 -8.65 5.28
CA PRO A 127 18.53 -9.61 5.95
C PRO A 127 19.23 -10.59 5.01
N THR A 128 20.22 -11.29 5.58
CA THR A 128 20.88 -12.42 4.93
C THR A 128 19.94 -13.62 4.83
N ARG A 129 20.29 -14.59 3.96
CA ARG A 129 19.51 -15.83 3.80
C ARG A 129 19.43 -16.62 5.11
N GLU A 130 20.48 -16.56 5.92
CA GLU A 130 20.56 -17.21 7.22
C GLU A 130 19.54 -16.61 8.18
N MET A 131 19.49 -15.28 8.27
CA MET A 131 18.49 -14.59 9.09
C MET A 131 17.06 -14.85 8.59
N ASN A 132 16.85 -14.93 7.26
CA ASN A 132 15.55 -15.30 6.70
C ASN A 132 15.06 -16.66 7.20
N LYS A 133 15.95 -17.66 7.26
CA LYS A 133 15.61 -18.98 7.80
C LYS A 133 15.24 -18.90 9.27
N GLN A 134 15.92 -18.06 10.05
CA GLN A 134 15.60 -17.88 11.46
C GLN A 134 14.23 -17.22 11.67
N VAL A 135 13.87 -16.20 10.87
CA VAL A 135 12.54 -15.58 10.91
C VAL A 135 11.44 -16.59 10.55
N LEU A 136 11.66 -17.40 9.52
CA LEU A 136 10.73 -18.48 9.15
C LEU A 136 10.61 -19.53 10.25
N SER A 137 11.72 -19.93 10.86
CA SER A 137 11.73 -20.86 11.99
C SER A 137 10.95 -20.30 13.17
N LEU A 138 11.12 -19.02 13.50
CA LEU A 138 10.38 -18.33 14.55
C LEU A 138 8.87 -18.41 14.32
N PHE A 139 8.40 -18.16 13.09
CA PHE A 139 6.99 -18.30 12.71
C PHE A 139 6.45 -19.71 12.96
N THR A 140 7.17 -20.72 12.49
CA THR A 140 6.75 -22.11 12.65
C THR A 140 6.80 -22.56 14.11
N SER A 141 7.82 -22.17 14.87
CA SER A 141 7.95 -22.50 16.29
C SER A 141 6.85 -21.86 17.14
N VAL A 142 6.45 -20.61 16.86
CA VAL A 142 5.33 -19.96 17.56
C VAL A 142 4.02 -20.75 17.39
N VAL A 143 3.75 -21.26 16.18
CA VAL A 143 2.55 -22.08 15.94
C VAL A 143 2.67 -23.44 16.62
N HIS A 144 3.84 -24.08 16.52
CA HIS A 144 4.10 -25.37 17.14
C HIS A 144 3.92 -25.34 18.67
N ASN A 145 4.34 -24.25 19.32
CA ASN A 145 4.21 -24.06 20.76
C ASN A 145 2.77 -23.71 21.19
N ASN A 146 1.91 -23.28 20.27
CA ASN A 146 0.55 -22.82 20.56
C ASN A 146 -0.51 -23.43 19.61
N PRO A 147 -0.55 -24.77 19.44
CA PRO A 147 -1.30 -25.42 18.35
C PRO A 147 -2.82 -25.28 18.47
N ASN A 148 -3.33 -25.02 19.67
CA ASN A 148 -4.78 -24.86 19.91
C ASN A 148 -5.24 -23.40 19.80
N ILE A 149 -4.31 -22.45 19.64
CA ILE A 149 -4.57 -21.00 19.66
C ILE A 149 -4.19 -20.36 18.33
N LEU A 150 -3.12 -20.84 17.71
CA LEU A 150 -2.60 -20.35 16.44
C LEU A 150 -2.55 -21.46 15.39
N GLN A 151 -2.62 -21.07 14.13
CA GLN A 151 -2.39 -21.94 12.99
C GLN A 151 -1.57 -21.21 11.92
N GLN A 152 -0.91 -21.97 11.04
CA GLN A 152 -0.17 -21.43 9.90
C GLN A 152 -0.88 -21.82 8.60
N ASN A 153 -1.05 -20.85 7.69
CA ASN A 153 -1.60 -21.11 6.35
C ASN A 153 -1.05 -20.09 5.35
N LEU A 154 -1.41 -20.23 4.07
CA LEU A 154 -1.13 -19.23 3.05
C LEU A 154 -1.90 -17.94 3.36
N SER A 155 -1.24 -16.78 3.26
CA SER A 155 -1.86 -15.48 3.52
C SER A 155 -3.04 -15.22 2.58
N SER A 156 -4.14 -14.71 3.14
CA SER A 156 -5.29 -14.23 2.38
C SER A 156 -5.01 -12.90 1.67
N PHE A 157 -4.14 -12.07 2.27
CA PHE A 157 -3.74 -10.79 1.70
C PHE A 157 -2.62 -10.93 0.66
N GLU A 158 -1.55 -11.64 1.01
CA GLU A 158 -0.34 -11.75 0.19
C GLU A 158 -0.42 -12.88 -0.84
N LYS A 159 -1.22 -13.94 -0.59
CA LYS A 159 -1.50 -15.08 -1.48
C LYS A 159 -0.31 -15.97 -1.87
N HIS A 160 0.91 -15.59 -1.52
CA HIS A 160 2.13 -16.29 -1.94
C HIS A 160 3.00 -16.74 -0.76
N HIS A 161 2.82 -16.13 0.41
CA HIS A 161 3.65 -16.35 1.58
C HIS A 161 2.83 -16.83 2.78
N LEU A 162 3.54 -17.42 3.74
CA LEU A 162 2.94 -17.97 4.95
C LEU A 162 2.47 -16.85 5.87
N ALA A 163 1.36 -17.12 6.55
CA ALA A 163 0.73 -16.26 7.51
C ALA A 163 0.36 -17.03 8.78
N LEU A 164 0.30 -16.28 9.87
CA LEU A 164 -0.23 -16.73 11.15
C LEU A 164 -1.70 -16.35 11.22
N PHE A 165 -2.50 -17.32 11.65
CA PHE A 165 -3.93 -17.13 11.87
C PHE A 165 -4.30 -17.53 13.29
N VAL A 166 -5.34 -16.90 13.81
CA VAL A 166 -6.07 -17.36 14.98
C VAL A 166 -6.67 -18.74 14.67
N HIS A 167 -6.52 -19.69 15.58
CA HIS A 167 -7.03 -21.05 15.39
C HIS A 167 -8.57 -21.06 15.32
N PRO A 168 -9.21 -21.90 14.47
CA PRO A 168 -10.65 -21.91 14.28
C PRO A 168 -11.46 -22.13 15.56
N SER A 169 -10.94 -22.88 16.53
CA SER A 169 -11.59 -23.09 17.83
C SER A 169 -11.76 -21.79 18.63
N VAL A 170 -10.80 -20.86 18.50
CA VAL A 170 -10.86 -19.53 19.15
C VAL A 170 -11.82 -18.63 18.38
N LEU A 171 -11.78 -18.65 17.04
CA LEU A 171 -12.68 -17.87 16.19
C LEU A 171 -14.16 -18.27 16.36
N ALA A 172 -14.45 -19.55 16.61
CA ALA A 172 -15.80 -20.05 16.83
C ALA A 172 -16.47 -19.44 18.08
N ASN A 173 -15.69 -18.97 19.06
CA ASN A 173 -16.18 -18.22 20.22
C ASN A 173 -16.29 -16.72 19.91
N SER A 174 -17.13 -16.38 18.93
CA SER A 174 -17.23 -15.04 18.31
C SER A 174 -17.58 -13.89 19.26
N SER A 175 -18.17 -14.16 20.43
CA SER A 175 -18.59 -13.15 21.41
C SER A 175 -17.43 -12.39 22.07
N LYS A 176 -16.18 -12.81 21.86
CA LYS A 176 -14.97 -12.17 22.43
C LYS A 176 -13.99 -11.63 21.38
N VAL A 177 -14.32 -11.73 20.10
CA VAL A 177 -13.37 -11.50 19.01
C VAL A 177 -13.53 -10.09 18.46
N SER A 178 -12.42 -9.35 18.33
CA SER A 178 -12.44 -7.94 17.89
C SER A 178 -12.83 -7.79 16.40
N ASP A 179 -13.33 -6.62 16.01
CA ASP A 179 -13.69 -6.33 14.61
C ASP A 179 -12.54 -6.60 13.63
N VAL A 180 -11.29 -6.36 14.06
CA VAL A 180 -10.08 -6.56 13.26
C VAL A 180 -9.91 -8.03 12.89
N VAL A 181 -10.12 -8.93 13.84
CA VAL A 181 -10.01 -10.38 13.62
C VAL A 181 -11.08 -10.87 12.64
N ILE A 182 -12.31 -10.34 12.73
CA ILE A 182 -13.37 -10.65 11.76
C ILE A 182 -12.98 -10.14 10.37
N ALA A 183 -12.52 -8.90 10.27
CA ALA A 183 -12.15 -8.26 9.01
C ALA A 183 -10.97 -8.96 8.31
N SER A 184 -9.99 -9.43 9.10
CA SER A 184 -8.83 -10.16 8.61
C SER A 184 -9.07 -11.66 8.46
N LYS A 185 -10.27 -12.16 8.75
CA LYS A 185 -10.61 -13.60 8.76
C LYS A 185 -9.65 -14.41 9.64
N GLY A 186 -9.22 -13.83 10.75
CA GLY A 186 -8.28 -14.43 11.68
C GLY A 186 -6.82 -14.28 11.31
N GLU A 187 -6.46 -13.70 10.16
CA GLU A 187 -5.05 -13.45 9.81
C GLU A 187 -4.49 -12.38 10.76
N LEU A 188 -3.53 -12.76 11.61
CA LEU A 188 -2.83 -11.80 12.48
C LEU A 188 -1.58 -11.22 11.82
N GLY A 189 -1.01 -11.92 10.85
CA GLY A 189 0.11 -11.38 10.09
C GLY A 189 0.77 -12.37 9.13
N HIS A 190 1.55 -11.85 8.20
CA HIS A 190 2.24 -12.64 7.18
C HIS A 190 3.64 -12.14 6.90
N ILE A 191 4.48 -13.03 6.40
CA ILE A 191 5.87 -12.73 6.01
C ILE A 191 5.95 -12.36 4.54
N HIS A 192 6.86 -11.47 4.17
CA HIS A 192 7.21 -11.21 2.78
C HIS A 192 8.48 -11.97 2.35
N GLY A 193 8.76 -12.01 1.05
CA GLY A 193 10.00 -12.59 0.53
C GLY A 193 11.27 -11.86 1.00
N ASP A 194 11.16 -10.57 1.31
CA ASP A 194 12.22 -9.75 1.94
C ASP A 194 12.30 -9.92 3.48
N THR A 195 11.41 -10.76 4.05
CA THR A 195 11.22 -11.05 5.47
C THR A 195 10.85 -9.88 6.38
N SER A 196 10.49 -8.74 5.79
CA SER A 196 9.58 -7.82 6.47
C SER A 196 8.23 -8.50 6.66
N LEU A 197 7.45 -8.03 7.63
CA LEU A 197 6.23 -8.71 8.03
C LEU A 197 5.09 -7.72 8.16
N HIS A 198 3.90 -8.17 7.80
CA HIS A 198 2.72 -7.52 8.28
C HIS A 198 2.24 -8.17 9.57
N LEU A 199 1.96 -7.37 10.61
CA LEU A 199 1.37 -7.83 11.87
C LEU A 199 0.29 -6.85 12.33
N TYR A 200 -0.78 -7.38 12.95
CA TYR A 200 -1.71 -6.60 13.76
C TYR A 200 -1.22 -6.49 15.20
N LEU A 201 -1.18 -5.28 15.75
CA LEU A 201 -0.89 -5.04 17.17
C LEU A 201 -2.07 -4.30 17.82
N SER A 202 -2.10 -4.27 19.16
CA SER A 202 -3.01 -3.35 19.84
C SER A 202 -2.66 -1.90 19.45
N PRO A 203 -3.63 -0.95 19.41
CA PRO A 203 -3.34 0.44 19.07
C PRO A 203 -2.24 1.06 19.95
N GLN A 204 -2.23 0.73 21.24
CA GLN A 204 -1.23 1.18 22.20
C GLN A 204 0.17 0.65 21.88
N ASP A 205 0.29 -0.65 21.57
CA ASP A 205 1.58 -1.23 21.19
C ASP A 205 2.04 -0.70 19.83
N ALA A 206 1.12 -0.55 18.87
CA ALA A 206 1.41 -0.03 17.55
C ALA A 206 2.05 1.37 17.61
N LYS A 207 1.56 2.24 18.51
CA LYS A 207 2.16 3.56 18.78
C LYS A 207 3.64 3.44 19.15
N VAL A 208 3.93 2.66 20.19
CA VAL A 208 5.29 2.50 20.72
C VAL A 208 6.23 1.84 19.70
N VAL A 209 5.75 0.84 18.96
CA VAL A 209 6.53 0.14 17.94
C VAL A 209 6.90 1.07 16.78
N ILE A 210 5.97 1.91 16.34
CA ILE A 210 6.25 2.93 15.32
C ILE A 210 7.23 3.96 15.89
N GLU A 211 6.98 4.54 17.06
CA GLU A 211 7.82 5.60 17.65
C GLU A 211 9.26 5.13 17.89
N LYS A 212 9.44 3.86 18.28
CA LYS A 212 10.77 3.25 18.45
C LYS A 212 11.46 2.83 17.16
N GLY A 213 10.81 3.04 16.00
CA GLY A 213 11.43 2.80 14.70
C GLY A 213 11.39 1.35 14.23
N TRP A 214 10.55 0.50 14.81
CA TRP A 214 10.45 -0.92 14.41
C TRP A 214 9.46 -1.18 13.28
N ALA A 215 8.54 -0.26 13.05
CA ALA A 215 7.50 -0.42 12.06
C ALA A 215 7.01 0.91 11.49
N GLN A 216 6.21 0.80 10.43
CA GLN A 216 5.33 1.85 9.94
C GLN A 216 3.96 1.27 9.61
N ARG A 217 2.92 2.09 9.55
CA ARG A 217 1.58 1.64 9.17
C ARG A 217 1.55 1.17 7.72
N HIS A 218 0.77 0.14 7.46
CA HIS A 218 0.29 -0.12 6.12
C HIS A 218 -0.61 1.04 5.69
N ARG A 219 -0.52 1.48 4.43
CA ARG A 219 -1.24 2.69 3.99
C ARG A 219 -2.77 2.54 3.97
N LEU A 220 -3.29 1.32 3.99
CA LEU A 220 -4.72 1.03 4.20
C LEU A 220 -5.16 0.98 5.67
N ALA A 221 -4.23 0.96 6.63
CA ALA A 221 -4.54 0.89 8.06
C ALA A 221 -4.95 2.26 8.59
N ARG A 222 -6.19 2.64 8.30
CA ARG A 222 -6.76 3.94 8.67
C ARG A 222 -7.64 3.80 9.92
N THR A 223 -7.50 4.74 10.83
CA THR A 223 -8.34 4.87 12.04
C THR A 223 -9.63 5.64 11.75
N GLN A 224 -9.55 6.64 10.87
CA GLN A 224 -10.69 7.49 10.53
C GLN A 224 -11.45 6.97 9.31
N PRO A 225 -12.80 6.97 9.34
CA PRO A 225 -13.61 6.70 8.16
C PRO A 225 -13.31 7.69 7.03
N TRP A 226 -13.59 7.30 5.79
CA TRP A 226 -13.43 8.20 4.66
C TRP A 226 -14.58 9.22 4.59
N TRP A 227 -14.35 10.38 3.97
CA TRP A 227 -15.27 11.51 3.95
C TRP A 227 -16.61 11.24 3.25
N LEU A 228 -16.73 10.19 2.41
CA LEU A 228 -18.02 9.72 1.89
C LEU A 228 -18.57 8.45 2.61
N GLY A 229 -18.10 8.12 3.82
CA GLY A 229 -18.79 7.20 4.72
C GLY A 229 -18.11 5.86 5.10
N HIS A 230 -18.97 4.94 5.56
CA HIS A 230 -18.89 4.12 6.78
C HIS A 230 -17.95 2.88 6.82
N LYS A 231 -17.11 2.62 5.82
CA LYS A 231 -16.24 1.42 5.86
C LYS A 231 -14.99 1.70 6.69
N LYS A 232 -15.03 1.29 7.97
CA LYS A 232 -13.88 1.34 8.90
C LYS A 232 -12.66 0.61 8.32
N PHE A 233 -12.87 -0.58 7.73
CA PHE A 233 -11.81 -1.42 7.17
C PHE A 233 -11.97 -1.61 5.67
N ILE A 234 -11.05 -1.04 4.91
CA ILE A 234 -10.99 -1.17 3.45
C ILE A 234 -10.20 -2.43 3.11
N CYS A 235 -10.71 -3.25 2.19
CA CYS A 235 -10.09 -4.53 1.79
C CYS A 235 -9.85 -5.52 2.94
N GLY A 236 -10.57 -5.41 4.06
CA GLY A 236 -10.36 -6.26 5.25
C GLY A 236 -9.13 -5.88 6.06
N ILE A 237 -8.52 -4.72 5.80
CA ILE A 237 -7.36 -4.21 6.54
C ILE A 237 -7.82 -3.37 7.73
N GLY A 238 -7.46 -3.83 8.92
CA GLY A 238 -7.70 -3.14 10.19
C GLY A 238 -6.84 -1.89 10.39
N ASP A 239 -7.18 -1.10 11.39
CA ASP A 239 -6.54 0.18 11.73
C ASP A 239 -5.14 0.05 12.34
N THR A 240 -4.75 -1.14 12.80
CA THR A 240 -3.41 -1.42 13.37
C THR A 240 -2.57 -2.40 12.55
N PHE A 241 -2.81 -2.48 11.24
CA PHE A 241 -1.99 -3.31 10.36
C PHE A 241 -0.65 -2.61 10.07
N LEU A 242 0.43 -3.12 10.62
CA LEU A 242 1.76 -2.54 10.50
C LEU A 242 2.64 -3.34 9.56
N LEU A 243 3.56 -2.68 8.87
CA LEU A 243 4.75 -3.29 8.30
C LEU A 243 5.88 -3.23 9.33
N ILE A 244 6.21 -4.38 9.92
CA ILE A 244 7.36 -4.59 10.78
C ILE A 244 8.60 -4.79 9.92
N TYR A 245 9.66 -4.05 10.21
CA TYR A 245 10.91 -4.12 9.46
C TYR A 245 11.62 -5.45 9.68
N ALA A 246 12.25 -5.95 8.62
CA ALA A 246 13.01 -7.20 8.67
C ALA A 246 14.17 -7.09 9.68
N PRO A 247 14.40 -8.12 10.53
CA PRO A 247 15.47 -8.08 11.52
C PRO A 247 16.83 -8.21 10.86
N ARG A 248 17.79 -7.37 11.25
CA ARG A 248 19.15 -7.36 10.68
C ARG A 248 20.12 -8.29 11.41
N ASP A 249 19.83 -8.57 12.68
CA ASP A 249 20.68 -9.34 13.58
C ASP A 249 19.84 -10.05 14.66
N GLU A 250 20.50 -10.88 15.48
CA GLU A 250 19.88 -11.65 16.56
C GLU A 250 19.15 -10.78 17.60
N SER A 251 19.61 -9.56 17.83
CA SER A 251 18.94 -8.66 18.76
C SER A 251 17.61 -8.16 18.21
N GLU A 252 17.55 -7.88 16.91
CA GLU A 252 16.30 -7.52 16.24
C GLU A 252 15.36 -8.71 16.09
N LEU A 253 15.89 -9.92 15.92
CA LEU A 253 15.09 -11.15 15.89
C LEU A 253 14.35 -11.38 17.23
N LYS A 254 15.00 -11.10 18.36
CA LYS A 254 14.35 -11.16 19.69
C LYS A 254 13.24 -10.12 19.84
N VAL A 255 13.45 -8.92 19.29
CA VAL A 255 12.39 -7.90 19.23
C VAL A 255 11.23 -8.41 18.39
N LEU A 256 11.50 -8.98 17.21
CA LEU A 256 10.47 -9.56 16.35
C LEU A 256 9.67 -10.67 17.07
N SER A 257 10.34 -11.56 17.81
CA SER A 257 9.66 -12.59 18.63
C SER A 257 8.67 -11.95 19.63
N THR A 258 9.11 -10.89 20.31
CA THR A 258 8.24 -10.12 21.24
C THR A 258 7.03 -9.52 20.51
N LEU A 259 7.22 -8.96 19.32
CA LEU A 259 6.14 -8.37 18.51
C LEU A 259 5.15 -9.42 18.00
N ILE A 260 5.62 -10.60 17.59
CA ILE A 260 4.74 -11.72 17.21
C ILE A 260 3.90 -12.16 18.42
N GLY A 261 4.51 -12.23 19.61
CA GLY A 261 3.79 -12.53 20.84
C GLY A 261 2.70 -11.50 21.14
N ALA A 262 3.02 -10.21 21.09
CA ALA A 262 2.05 -9.14 21.29
C ALA A 262 0.91 -9.20 20.25
N SER A 263 1.24 -9.49 18.98
CA SER A 263 0.26 -9.68 17.91
C SER A 263 -0.69 -10.85 18.17
N ALA A 264 -0.14 -12.00 18.56
CA ALA A 264 -0.91 -13.19 18.91
C ALA A 264 -1.83 -12.92 20.10
N ARG A 265 -1.35 -12.28 21.16
CA ARG A 265 -2.18 -11.90 22.33
C ARG A 265 -3.33 -10.98 21.91
N PHE A 266 -3.05 -9.95 21.13
CA PHE A 266 -4.06 -9.00 20.66
C PHE A 266 -5.14 -9.68 19.81
N MET A 267 -4.75 -10.54 18.86
CA MET A 267 -5.69 -11.14 17.92
C MET A 267 -6.45 -12.34 18.49
N THR A 268 -5.91 -13.02 19.50
CA THR A 268 -6.54 -14.20 20.13
C THR A 268 -7.26 -13.86 21.43
N GLY A 269 -6.89 -12.74 22.09
CA GLY A 269 -7.30 -12.42 23.45
C GLY A 269 -6.67 -13.32 24.53
N SER A 270 -5.76 -14.22 24.16
CA SER A 270 -5.07 -15.11 25.10
C SER A 270 -3.82 -14.45 25.66
N ASN A 271 -3.59 -14.56 26.97
CA ASN A 271 -2.33 -14.13 27.59
C ASN A 271 -1.24 -15.22 27.53
N ASP A 272 -1.64 -16.47 27.32
CA ASP A 272 -0.81 -17.67 27.43
C ASP A 272 -0.11 -18.04 26.11
N ILE A 273 0.47 -17.04 25.44
CA ILE A 273 1.25 -17.26 24.22
C ILE A 273 2.68 -17.63 24.60
N VAL A 274 3.08 -18.86 24.25
CA VAL A 274 4.42 -19.39 24.48
C VAL A 274 5.31 -19.06 23.28
N LEU A 275 6.27 -18.14 23.48
CA LEU A 275 7.25 -17.80 22.46
C LEU A 275 8.43 -18.81 22.45
N PRO A 276 9.11 -19.01 21.30
CA PRO A 276 10.31 -19.82 21.21
C PRO A 276 11.51 -19.24 21.94
#